data_AF-A0A7W1IWM3-F1
#
_entry.id   AF-A0A7W1IWM3-F1
#
_cell.length_a   1.000
_cell.length_b   1.000
_cell.length_c   1.000
_cell.angle_alpha   90.00
_cell.angle_beta   90.00
_cell.angle_gamma   90.00
#
_symmetry.space_group_name_H-M   'P 1'
#
loop_
_entity.id
_entity.type
_entity.pdbx_description
1 polymer ?
#
loop_
_entity_poly.entity_id
_entity_poly.type
_entity_poly.pdbx_seq_one_letter_code
_entity_poly.pdbx_strand_id
1 'polypeptide(L)'
;MKTIFLSLILTIVFGTFMQAEAKPKQQFKLLVNNQKVISGSQITVKFISLIEDSRCPEGTNCIQAGNARIQIKVSKRGGESKTFELNTNLGPKGDTFEGYAINLVNLTPTPKDNIRINRNGYTATFSISRLTR
;
A
#
# COMPACT_ATOMS: atom_id res chain seq x y z
N MET A 1 32.44 -17.45 61.31
CA MET A 1 33.62 -18.07 60.68
C MET A 1 33.26 -18.45 59.25
N LYS A 2 33.96 -17.82 58.28
CA LYS A 2 34.51 -18.42 57.03
C LYS A 2 33.51 -19.13 56.09
N THR A 3 33.29 -18.75 54.82
CA THR A 3 34.13 -18.03 53.85
C THR A 3 33.28 -17.50 52.70
N ILE A 4 33.68 -16.32 52.23
CA ILE A 4 33.38 -15.68 50.95
C ILE A 4 34.12 -16.44 49.83
N PHE A 5 33.47 -16.73 48.69
CA PHE A 5 34.07 -16.81 47.35
C PHE A 5 32.94 -16.57 46.32
N LEU A 6 32.82 -15.39 45.72
CA LEU A 6 33.54 -14.87 44.55
C LEU A 6 32.75 -15.11 43.25
N SER A 7 32.22 -14.00 42.74
CA SER A 7 31.70 -13.72 41.40
C SER A 7 31.74 -14.80 40.31
N LEU A 8 30.63 -14.96 39.59
CA LEU A 8 30.64 -14.65 38.15
C LEU A 8 29.32 -13.95 37.78
N ILE A 9 29.40 -12.63 37.77
CA ILE A 9 28.43 -11.72 37.20
C ILE A 9 28.29 -12.08 35.72
N LEU A 10 27.28 -12.87 35.36
CA LEU A 10 26.79 -12.89 33.99
C LEU A 10 25.84 -11.70 33.87
N THR A 11 26.43 -10.49 33.84
CA THR A 11 25.80 -9.34 33.19
C THR A 11 25.54 -9.79 31.77
N ILE A 12 24.34 -10.34 31.54
CA ILE A 12 23.74 -10.33 30.22
C ILE A 12 23.71 -8.84 29.90
N VAL A 13 24.72 -8.45 29.13
CA VAL A 13 24.84 -7.16 28.51
C VAL A 13 23.45 -6.88 28.00
N PHE A 14 22.85 -5.87 28.62
CA PHE A 14 21.62 -5.23 28.23
C PHE A 14 21.90 -4.66 26.84
N GLY A 15 21.98 -5.55 25.85
CA GLY A 15 22.09 -5.22 24.46
C GLY A 15 20.80 -4.50 24.19
N THR A 16 20.86 -3.18 24.21
CA THR A 16 19.83 -2.33 23.69
C THR A 16 19.68 -2.75 22.23
N PHE A 17 18.75 -3.68 21.99
CA PHE A 17 18.23 -3.96 20.67
C PHE A 17 17.60 -2.65 20.22
N MET A 18 18.40 -1.81 19.56
CA MET A 18 17.94 -0.68 18.79
C MET A 18 17.16 -1.27 17.61
N GLN A 19 15.90 -1.63 17.86
CA GLN A 19 14.96 -1.91 16.78
C GLN A 19 14.73 -0.59 16.08
N ALA A 20 15.35 -0.44 14.91
CA ALA A 20 14.97 0.61 13.97
C ALA A 20 13.51 0.36 13.57
N GLU A 21 12.57 1.03 14.25
CA GLU A 21 11.16 1.02 13.86
C GLU A 21 11.01 1.76 12.51
N ALA A 22 10.97 0.99 11.43
CA ALA A 22 10.48 1.51 10.16
C ALA A 22 9.02 1.95 10.37
N LYS A 23 8.69 3.21 10.04
CA LYS A 23 7.32 3.73 10.18
C LYS A 23 6.32 2.77 9.51
N PRO A 24 5.22 2.41 10.19
CA PRO A 24 4.30 1.42 9.67
C PRO A 24 3.63 1.92 8.38
N LYS A 25 3.69 1.10 7.32
CA LYS A 25 2.92 1.32 6.09
C LYS A 25 1.44 1.04 6.39
N GLN A 26 0.59 2.05 6.28
CA GLN A 26 -0.86 1.88 6.45
C GLN A 26 -1.46 1.32 5.16
N GLN A 27 -2.20 0.22 5.25
CA GLN A 27 -2.97 -0.33 4.13
C GLN A 27 -4.46 -0.07 4.27
N PHE A 28 -5.14 0.13 3.15
CA PHE A 28 -6.59 0.29 3.11
C PHE A 28 -7.16 -0.10 1.75
N LYS A 29 -8.45 -0.46 1.75
CA LYS A 29 -9.20 -0.81 0.55
C LYS A 29 -10.16 0.32 0.16
N LEU A 30 -10.35 0.53 -1.13
CA LEU A 30 -11.37 1.40 -1.69
C LEU A 30 -12.09 0.70 -2.84
N LEU A 31 -13.41 0.70 -2.81
CA LEU A 31 -14.23 0.42 -3.98
C LEU A 31 -14.12 1.61 -4.96
N VAL A 32 -14.29 1.36 -6.26
CA VAL A 32 -14.43 2.43 -7.26
C VAL A 32 -15.49 3.45 -6.81
N ASN A 33 -15.23 4.73 -7.07
CA ASN A 33 -15.99 5.90 -6.64
C ASN A 33 -15.95 6.23 -5.14
N ASN A 34 -15.35 5.39 -4.30
CA ASN A 34 -15.20 5.66 -2.86
C ASN A 34 -13.86 6.35 -2.54
N GLN A 35 -13.82 6.96 -1.36
CA GLN A 35 -12.63 7.65 -0.85
C GLN A 35 -12.40 7.37 0.64
N LYS A 36 -11.17 7.59 1.09
CA LYS A 36 -10.77 7.47 2.50
C LYS A 36 -9.83 8.59 2.88
N VAL A 37 -10.10 9.20 4.04
CA VAL A 37 -9.17 10.10 4.72
C VAL A 37 -8.14 9.23 5.44
N ILE A 38 -6.86 9.54 5.23
CA ILE A 38 -5.76 8.78 5.81
C ILE A 38 -5.55 9.24 7.26
N SER A 39 -5.64 8.28 8.17
CA SER A 39 -5.50 8.47 9.62
C SER A 39 -4.20 9.22 9.96
N GLY A 40 -4.29 10.24 10.82
CA GLY A 40 -3.13 11.03 11.22
C GLY A 40 -2.61 11.99 10.14
N SER A 41 -3.37 12.22 9.06
CA SER A 41 -3.01 13.16 8.00
C SER A 41 -4.23 13.96 7.52
N GLN A 42 -3.97 14.95 6.65
CA GLN A 42 -5.03 15.70 5.94
C GLN A 42 -5.27 15.15 4.52
N ILE A 43 -4.69 13.98 4.21
CA ILE A 43 -4.74 13.40 2.87
C ILE A 43 -6.01 12.58 2.70
N THR A 44 -6.67 12.75 1.56
CA THR A 44 -7.79 11.92 1.10
C THR A 44 -7.39 11.24 -0.19
N VAL A 45 -7.60 9.92 -0.26
CA VAL A 45 -7.41 9.13 -1.49
C VAL A 45 -8.78 8.68 -1.99
N LYS A 46 -9.08 8.96 -3.25
CA LYS A 46 -10.29 8.53 -3.95
C LYS A 46 -9.93 7.62 -5.11
N PHE A 47 -10.56 6.45 -5.17
CA PHE A 47 -10.48 5.60 -6.35
C PHE A 47 -11.53 6.08 -7.36
N ILE A 48 -11.10 6.68 -8.48
CA ILE A 48 -12.01 7.27 -9.46
C ILE A 48 -12.58 6.18 -10.36
N SER A 49 -11.71 5.45 -11.07
CA SER A 49 -12.18 4.53 -12.11
C SER A 49 -11.11 3.50 -12.50
N LEU A 50 -11.58 2.38 -13.02
CA LEU A 50 -10.77 1.46 -13.80
C LEU A 50 -10.66 1.96 -15.24
N ILE A 51 -9.43 2.22 -15.70
CA ILE A 51 -9.15 2.66 -17.07
C ILE A 51 -9.14 1.44 -18.00
N GLU A 52 -8.27 0.47 -17.70
CA GLU A 52 -8.13 -0.78 -18.43
C GLU A 52 -7.80 -1.94 -17.48
N ASP A 53 -8.18 -3.15 -17.88
CA ASP A 53 -7.79 -4.39 -17.22
C ASP A 53 -7.55 -5.48 -18.27
N SER A 54 -6.27 -5.77 -18.50
CA SER A 54 -5.76 -6.84 -19.35
C SER A 54 -5.03 -7.91 -18.53
N ARG A 55 -5.21 -7.93 -17.20
CA ARG A 55 -4.57 -8.92 -16.34
C ARG A 55 -4.99 -10.32 -16.77
N CYS A 56 -4.03 -11.24 -16.73
CA CYS A 56 -4.28 -12.63 -17.07
C CYS A 56 -5.46 -13.17 -16.23
N PRO A 57 -6.52 -13.69 -16.88
CA PRO A 57 -7.64 -14.26 -16.16
C PRO A 57 -7.24 -15.46 -15.30
N GLU A 58 -7.92 -15.61 -14.17
CA GLU A 58 -7.76 -16.78 -13.30
C GLU A 58 -8.10 -18.07 -14.06
N GLY A 59 -7.23 -19.08 -13.99
CA GLY A 59 -7.40 -20.36 -14.67
C GLY A 59 -6.85 -20.40 -16.11
N THR A 60 -6.28 -19.30 -16.61
CA THR A 60 -5.67 -19.24 -17.95
C THR A 60 -4.14 -19.29 -17.90
N ASN A 61 -3.53 -19.94 -18.89
CA ASN A 61 -2.08 -19.97 -19.07
C ASN A 61 -1.63 -18.80 -19.98
N CYS A 62 -1.41 -17.63 -19.39
CA CYS A 62 -0.87 -16.49 -20.15
C CYS A 62 0.65 -16.51 -20.21
N ILE A 63 1.21 -16.12 -21.36
CA ILE A 63 2.66 -15.92 -21.53
C ILE A 63 3.12 -14.67 -20.74
N GLN A 64 2.25 -13.67 -20.62
CA GLN A 64 2.48 -12.43 -19.86
C GLN A 64 1.36 -12.20 -18.84
N ALA A 65 1.69 -11.66 -17.67
CA ALA A 65 0.72 -11.44 -16.58
C ALA A 65 -0.33 -10.35 -16.90
N GLY A 66 -0.14 -9.56 -17.97
CA GLY A 66 -1.01 -8.44 -18.33
C GLY A 66 -0.89 -7.26 -17.36
N ASN A 67 -1.82 -6.30 -17.43
CA ASN A 67 -1.82 -5.12 -16.56
C ASN A 67 -3.23 -4.60 -16.30
N ALA A 68 -3.42 -3.95 -15.16
CA ALA A 68 -4.58 -3.10 -14.93
C ALA A 68 -4.11 -1.70 -14.57
N ARG A 69 -4.70 -0.70 -15.21
CA ARG A 69 -4.46 0.72 -14.93
C ARG A 69 -5.70 1.33 -14.31
N ILE A 70 -5.53 1.98 -13.17
CA ILE A 70 -6.60 2.68 -12.45
C ILE A 70 -6.28 4.15 -12.35
N GLN A 71 -7.32 4.97 -12.21
CA GLN A 71 -7.19 6.38 -11.92
C GLN A 71 -7.60 6.65 -10.48
N ILE A 72 -6.75 7.38 -9.75
CA ILE A 72 -7.02 7.85 -8.40
C ILE A 72 -6.87 9.36 -8.31
N LYS A 73 -7.58 9.97 -7.37
CA LYS A 73 -7.36 11.36 -6.97
C LYS A 73 -6.86 11.38 -5.54
N VAL A 74 -5.80 12.13 -5.29
CA VAL A 74 -5.28 12.41 -3.95
C VAL A 74 -5.42 13.89 -3.69
N SER A 75 -5.94 14.26 -2.52
CA SER A 75 -6.12 15.66 -2.14
C SER A 75 -5.72 15.91 -0.70
N LYS A 76 -5.31 17.13 -0.41
CA LYS A 76 -5.11 17.64 0.95
C LYS A 76 -6.31 18.49 1.35
N ARG A 77 -6.80 18.34 2.58
CA ARG A 77 -7.89 19.18 3.11
C ARG A 77 -7.51 20.66 3.01
N GLY A 78 -8.30 21.44 2.29
CA GLY A 78 -8.06 22.88 2.09
C GLY A 78 -6.83 23.21 1.23
N GLY A 79 -6.30 22.24 0.48
CA GLY A 79 -5.13 22.42 -0.36
C GLY A 79 -5.30 21.80 -1.74
N GLU A 80 -4.17 21.48 -2.36
CA GLU A 80 -4.14 20.95 -3.73
C GLU A 80 -4.73 19.54 -3.84
N SER A 81 -5.04 19.17 -5.08
CA SER A 81 -5.38 17.80 -5.44
C SER A 81 -4.71 17.42 -6.75
N LYS A 82 -4.28 16.17 -6.84
CA LYS A 82 -3.64 15.60 -8.02
C LYS A 82 -4.30 14.27 -8.40
N THR A 83 -4.36 14.00 -9.69
CA THR A 83 -4.83 12.73 -10.25
C THR A 83 -3.62 11.91 -10.68
N PHE A 84 -3.64 10.60 -10.38
CA PHE A 84 -2.60 9.66 -10.75
C PHE A 84 -3.20 8.47 -11.48
N GLU A 85 -2.44 7.93 -12.44
CA GLU A 85 -2.71 6.62 -13.01
C GLU A 85 -1.72 5.60 -12.44
N LEU A 86 -2.26 4.57 -11.79
CA LEU A 86 -1.46 3.53 -11.15
C LEU A 86 -1.71 2.18 -11.82
N ASN A 87 -0.65 1.40 -11.91
CA ASN A 87 -0.62 0.10 -12.57
C ASN A 87 -0.42 -1.03 -11.57
N THR A 88 -0.94 -2.22 -11.88
CA THR A 88 -0.75 -3.42 -11.05
C THR A 88 0.60 -4.07 -11.32
N ASN A 89 0.91 -4.33 -12.60
CA ASN A 89 2.09 -5.09 -13.00
C ASN A 89 3.17 -4.22 -13.64
N LEU A 90 2.77 -3.21 -14.42
CA LEU A 90 3.66 -2.24 -15.04
C LEU A 90 3.94 -1.04 -14.11
N GLY A 91 4.77 -0.11 -14.55
CA GLY A 91 4.98 1.17 -13.88
C GLY A 91 4.11 2.29 -14.48
N PRO A 92 3.81 3.36 -13.71
CA PRO A 92 4.07 3.49 -12.26
C PRO A 92 3.04 2.70 -11.43
N LYS A 93 3.48 2.09 -10.32
CA LYS A 93 2.61 1.38 -9.34
C LYS A 93 2.19 2.27 -8.17
N GLY A 94 2.80 3.44 -8.05
CA GLY A 94 2.56 4.41 -7.00
C GLY A 94 3.12 5.76 -7.40
N ASP A 95 2.76 6.78 -6.61
CA ASP A 95 3.29 8.13 -6.74
C ASP A 95 3.38 8.77 -5.35
N THR A 96 3.92 9.97 -5.30
CA THR A 96 4.08 10.75 -4.07
C THR A 96 3.20 12.00 -4.09
N PHE A 97 2.69 12.36 -2.92
CA PHE A 97 1.89 13.57 -2.74
C PHE A 97 2.08 14.10 -1.33
N GLU A 98 2.43 15.38 -1.19
CA GLU A 98 2.56 16.07 0.12
C GLU A 98 3.43 15.31 1.14
N GLY A 99 4.52 14.70 0.70
CA GLY A 99 5.43 13.93 1.56
C GLY A 99 4.92 12.53 1.95
N TYR A 100 3.91 12.00 1.25
CA TYR A 100 3.47 10.62 1.37
C TYR A 100 3.77 9.86 0.07
N ALA A 101 4.14 8.58 0.19
CA ALA A 101 4.13 7.64 -0.93
C ALA A 101 2.83 6.84 -0.89
N ILE A 102 2.11 6.82 -2.02
CA ILE A 102 0.85 6.09 -2.21
C ILE A 102 1.08 5.04 -3.29
N ASN A 103 0.90 3.77 -2.96
CA ASN A 103 1.12 2.66 -3.90
C ASN A 103 -0.14 1.80 -4.03
N LEU A 104 -0.43 1.37 -5.25
CA LEU A 104 -1.38 0.30 -5.52
C LEU A 104 -0.72 -1.04 -5.16
N VAL A 105 -1.28 -1.72 -4.16
CA VAL A 105 -0.81 -3.03 -3.70
C VAL A 105 -1.51 -4.14 -4.46
N ASN A 106 -2.83 -4.01 -4.63
CA ASN A 106 -3.63 -5.03 -5.31
C ASN A 106 -4.91 -4.42 -5.89
N LEU A 107 -5.48 -5.08 -6.89
CA LEU A 107 -6.79 -4.76 -7.46
C LEU A 107 -7.63 -6.03 -7.53
N THR A 108 -8.86 -5.97 -7.04
CA THR A 108 -9.78 -7.11 -7.03
C THR A 108 -11.11 -6.71 -7.65
N PRO A 109 -11.86 -7.64 -8.27
CA PRO A 109 -11.49 -9.03 -8.52
C PRO A 109 -10.38 -9.18 -9.57
N THR A 110 -9.74 -10.35 -9.61
CA THR A 110 -8.93 -10.76 -10.77
C THR A 110 -9.90 -11.12 -11.91
N PRO A 111 -9.59 -10.78 -13.18
CA PRO A 111 -10.41 -11.21 -14.30
C PRO A 111 -10.63 -12.72 -14.31
N LYS A 112 -11.78 -13.16 -14.80
CA LYS A 112 -12.12 -14.57 -15.03
C LYS A 112 -12.59 -14.72 -16.46
N ASP A 113 -12.24 -15.85 -17.07
CA ASP A 113 -12.65 -16.10 -18.45
C ASP A 113 -14.18 -16.15 -18.57
N ASN A 114 -14.71 -15.55 -19.64
CA ASN A 114 -16.16 -15.43 -19.91
C ASN A 114 -17.00 -14.72 -18.83
N ILE A 115 -16.39 -14.06 -17.83
CA ILE A 115 -17.12 -13.29 -16.82
C ILE A 115 -16.92 -11.80 -17.03
N ARG A 116 -18.01 -11.10 -17.33
CA ARG A 116 -18.02 -9.64 -17.41
C ARG A 116 -18.13 -9.04 -16.01
N ILE A 117 -17.04 -8.45 -15.53
CA ILE A 117 -17.01 -7.72 -14.25
C ILE A 117 -17.52 -6.29 -14.46
N ASN A 118 -18.38 -5.82 -13.55
CA ASN A 118 -18.81 -4.42 -13.53
C ASN A 118 -17.61 -3.51 -13.21
N ARG A 119 -17.36 -2.47 -14.02
CA ARG A 119 -16.25 -1.52 -13.82
C ARG A 119 -16.28 -0.83 -12.46
N ASN A 120 -17.45 -0.67 -11.83
CA ASN A 120 -17.59 -0.11 -10.49
C ASN A 120 -17.45 -1.15 -9.35
N GLY A 121 -17.38 -2.44 -9.70
CA GLY A 121 -17.22 -3.54 -8.75
C GLY A 121 -15.78 -3.76 -8.29
N TYR A 122 -14.82 -2.98 -8.78
CA TYR A 122 -13.42 -3.14 -8.45
C TYR A 122 -13.08 -2.52 -7.09
N THR A 123 -12.28 -3.24 -6.31
CA THR A 123 -11.71 -2.78 -5.05
C THR A 123 -10.19 -2.76 -5.15
N ALA A 124 -9.60 -1.57 -5.01
CA ALA A 124 -8.16 -1.38 -4.95
C ALA A 124 -7.68 -1.40 -3.50
N THR A 125 -6.58 -2.11 -3.24
CA THR A 125 -5.84 -2.07 -1.97
C THR A 125 -4.65 -1.16 -2.16
N PHE A 126 -4.57 -0.12 -1.34
CA PHE A 126 -3.47 0.85 -1.34
C PHE A 126 -2.60 0.66 -0.10
N SER A 127 -1.31 1.02 -0.23
CA SER A 127 -0.44 1.30 0.89
C SER A 127 -0.03 2.76 0.88
N ILE A 128 0.01 3.37 2.06
CA ILE A 128 0.49 4.73 2.24
C ILE A 128 1.51 4.80 3.38
N SER A 129 2.58 5.55 3.16
CA SER A 129 3.61 5.82 4.17
C SER A 129 4.14 7.23 4.04
N ARG A 130 4.43 7.86 5.18
CA ARG A 130 5.07 9.17 5.20
C ARG A 130 6.54 9.01 4.81
N LEU A 131 6.99 9.81 3.85
CA LEU A 131 8.40 9.92 3.49
C LEU A 131 9.10 10.68 4.61
N THR A 132 10.01 10.00 5.31
CA THR A 132 10.99 10.66 6.18
C THR A 132 12.01 11.35 5.30
N ARG A 133 12.16 12.67 5.46
CA ARG A 133 13.39 13.35 5.04
C ARG A 133 14.50 12.97 6.00
#